data_AF-A0A2E6UMG9-F1
#
_entry.id   AF-A0A2E6UMG9-F1
#
_cell.length_a   1.000
_cell.length_b   1.000
_cell.length_c   1.000
_cell.angle_alpha   90.00
_cell.angle_beta   90.00
_cell.angle_gamma   90.00
#
_symmetry.space_group_name_H-M   'P 1'
#
loop_
_entity.id
_entity.type
_entity.pdbx_description
1 polymer ?
#
loop_
_entity_poly.entity_id
_entity_poly.type
_entity_poly.pdbx_seq_one_letter_code
_entity_poly.pdbx_strand_id
1 'polypeptide(L)' 'MPQPPGGLLGYDDLQVYADAGQGGFEIRTFLVASAAAAGAPGTLRFYEPIPIFAVGCTVADYAL' A
#
# COMPACT_ATOMS: atom_id res chain seq x y z
N MET A 1 14.96 -12.53 6.93
CA MET A 1 15.44 -11.26 7.53
C MET A 1 14.41 -10.82 8.57
N PRO A 2 14.82 -10.49 9.81
CA PRO A 2 13.90 -9.92 10.81
C PRO A 2 13.38 -8.56 10.33
N GLN A 3 12.10 -8.25 10.57
CA GLN A 3 11.55 -6.93 10.25
C GLN A 3 12.07 -5.87 11.25
N PRO A 4 12.39 -4.65 10.81
CA PRO A 4 12.83 -3.58 11.71
C PRO A 4 11.71 -3.16 12.69
N PRO A 5 12.04 -2.70 13.90
CA PRO A 5 11.06 -2.17 14.86
C PRO A 5 10.31 -0.98 14.23
N GLY A 6 8.98 -1.06 14.18
CA GLY A 6 8.11 -0.10 13.48
C GLY A 6 7.45 -0.63 12.20
N GLY A 7 7.81 -1.84 11.75
CA GLY A 7 7.19 -2.45 10.57
C GLY A 7 7.37 -1.59 9.31
N LEU A 8 6.31 -1.45 8.50
CA LEU A 8 6.34 -0.65 7.27
C LEU A 8 6.66 0.84 7.51
N LEU A 9 6.42 1.35 8.74
CA LEU A 9 6.72 2.74 9.11
C LEU A 9 8.21 3.02 9.35
N GLY A 10 9.03 1.96 9.44
CA GLY A 10 10.47 2.07 9.62
C GLY A 10 11.27 2.13 8.31
N TYR A 11 10.62 1.99 7.15
CA TYR A 11 11.27 2.07 5.85
C TYR A 11 11.18 3.49 5.28
N ASP A 12 12.30 4.04 4.82
CA ASP A 12 12.30 5.22 3.96
C ASP A 12 11.99 4.86 2.48
N ASP A 13 11.79 5.87 1.64
CA ASP A 13 11.40 5.65 0.24
C ASP A 13 12.46 4.89 -0.57
N LEU A 14 13.75 5.08 -0.28
CA LEU A 14 14.82 4.39 -0.98
C LEU A 14 14.88 2.91 -0.57
N GLN A 15 14.69 2.62 0.71
CA GLN A 15 14.62 1.25 1.22
C GLN A 15 13.39 0.52 0.65
N VAL A 16 12.22 1.17 0.60
CA VAL A 16 11.02 0.59 -0.03
C VAL A 16 11.29 0.27 -1.50
N TYR A 17 11.89 1.21 -2.24
CA TYR A 17 12.16 0.99 -3.65
C TYR A 17 13.19 -0.13 -3.88
N ALA A 18 14.24 -0.20 -3.06
CA ALA A 18 15.28 -1.23 -3.16
C ALA A 18 14.75 -2.64 -2.86
N ASP A 19 13.94 -2.79 -1.80
CA ASP A 19 13.53 -4.10 -1.30
C ASP A 19 12.21 -4.60 -1.91
N ALA A 20 11.30 -3.69 -2.25
CA ALA A 20 9.94 -4.00 -2.71
C ALA A 20 9.56 -3.37 -4.05
N GLY A 21 10.44 -2.55 -4.64
CA GLY A 21 10.16 -1.86 -5.90
C GLY A 21 8.94 -0.93 -5.83
N GLN A 22 8.33 -0.70 -6.99
CA GLN A 22 7.15 0.16 -7.12
C GLN A 22 5.92 -0.38 -6.37
N GLY A 23 5.74 -1.70 -6.31
CA GLY A 23 4.67 -2.34 -5.54
C GLY A 23 4.70 -2.02 -4.05
N GLY A 24 5.88 -1.76 -3.48
CA GLY A 24 6.03 -1.32 -2.09
C GLY A 24 5.34 0.01 -1.79
N PHE A 25 5.35 0.95 -2.75
CA PHE A 25 4.68 2.25 -2.62
C PHE A 25 3.15 2.12 -2.70
N GLU A 26 2.64 1.25 -3.57
CA GLU A 26 1.21 0.95 -3.65
C GLU A 26 0.70 0.37 -2.33
N ILE A 27 1.41 -0.62 -1.77
CA ILE A 27 1.06 -1.23 -0.48
C ILE A 27 1.05 -0.18 0.64
N ARG A 28 2.05 0.72 0.70
CA ARG A 28 2.09 1.82 1.68
C ARG A 28 0.88 2.74 1.55
N THR A 29 0.48 3.06 0.33
CA THR A 29 -0.68 3.91 0.05
C THR A 29 -1.95 3.28 0.62
N PHE A 30 -2.20 2.00 0.33
CA PHE A 30 -3.38 1.31 0.87
C PHE A 30 -3.33 1.19 2.38
N LEU A 31 -2.18 0.88 2.96
CA LEU A 31 -2.06 0.73 4.41
C LEU A 31 -2.34 2.05 5.15
N VAL A 32 -1.85 3.17 4.63
CA VAL A 32 -2.13 4.52 5.20
C VAL A 32 -3.60 4.88 5.06
N ALA A 33 -4.20 4.64 3.89
CA ALA A 33 -5.64 4.90 3.67
C ALA A 33 -6.51 4.06 4.62
N SER A 34 -6.21 2.76 4.77
CA SER A 34 -6.91 1.86 5.70
C SER A 34 -6.74 2.29 7.16
N ALA A 35 -5.54 2.72 7.57
CA ALA A 35 -5.29 3.21 8.92
C ALA A 35 -6.11 4.48 9.21
N ALA A 36 -6.18 5.41 8.25
CA ALA A 36 -6.98 6.62 8.37
C ALA A 36 -8.49 6.35 8.46
N ALA A 37 -8.98 5.26 7.85
CA ALA A 37 -10.37 4.85 7.89
C ALA A 37 -10.82 4.27 9.24
N ALA A 38 -9.90 4.04 10.19
CA ALA A 38 -10.20 3.66 11.58
C ALA A 38 -11.19 2.48 11.75
N GLY A 39 -11.13 1.49 10.85
CA GLY A 39 -11.99 0.30 10.90
C GLY A 39 -13.32 0.43 10.13
N ALA A 40 -13.56 1.56 9.46
CA ALA A 40 -14.68 1.70 8.54
C ALA A 40 -14.65 0.63 7.43
N PRO A 41 -15.82 0.09 6.99
CA PRO A 41 -15.88 -0.84 5.89
C PRO A 41 -15.39 -0.22 4.57
N GLY A 42 -14.55 -0.95 3.83
CA GLY A 42 -14.07 -0.55 2.51
C GLY A 42 -14.71 -1.33 1.37
N THR A 43 -14.93 -0.69 0.23
CA THR A 43 -15.39 -1.32 -1.02
C THR A 43 -14.37 -1.09 -2.13
N LEU A 44 -13.86 -2.17 -2.72
CA LEU A 44 -13.09 -2.12 -3.96
C LEU A 44 -14.06 -2.00 -5.14
N ARG A 45 -13.97 -0.89 -5.87
CA ARG A 45 -14.83 -0.60 -7.03
C ARG A 45 -14.22 -1.12 -8.32
N PHE A 46 -12.89 -1.08 -8.42
CA PHE A 46 -12.15 -1.45 -9.60
C PHE A 46 -10.71 -1.81 -9.26
N TYR A 47 -10.19 -2.85 -9.89
CA TYR A 47 -8.78 -3.21 -9.88
C TYR A 47 -8.39 -3.83 -11.22
N GLU A 48 -7.40 -3.24 -11.89
CA GLU A 48 -6.75 -3.83 -13.06
C GLU A 48 -5.23 -3.84 -12.85
N PRO A 49 -4.54 -4.97 -13.05
CA PRO A 49 -3.08 -5.01 -12.92
C PRO A 49 -2.41 -4.20 -14.03
N ILE A 50 -1.31 -3.51 -13.68
CA ILE A 50 -0.43 -2.83 -14.63
C ILE A 50 0.98 -3.46 -14.52
N PRO A 51 1.25 -4.58 -15.24
CA PRO A 51 2.44 -5.40 -15.01
C PRO A 51 3.78 -4.67 -15.18
N ILE A 52 3.87 -3.72 -16.12
CA ILE A 52 5.11 -2.98 -16.39
C ILE A 52 5.55 -2.11 -15.20
N PHE A 53 4.62 -1.75 -14.31
CA PHE A 53 4.90 -0.97 -13.10
C PHE A 53 4.80 -1.79 -11.81
N ALA A 54 4.48 -3.10 -11.91
CA ALA A 54 4.27 -3.98 -10.75
C ALA A 54 3.27 -3.43 -9.70
N VAL A 55 2.23 -2.71 -10.17
CA VAL A 55 1.12 -2.14 -9.38
C VAL A 55 -0.22 -2.37 -10.08
N GLY A 56 -1.35 -1.98 -9.47
CA GLY A 56 -2.67 -1.95 -10.09
C GLY A 56 -3.28 -0.54 -10.22
N CYS A 57 -4.19 -0.39 -11.18
CA CYS A 57 -5.13 0.74 -11.18
C CYS A 57 -6.26 0.41 -10.21
N THR A 58 -6.29 1.09 -9.07
CA THR A 58 -7.22 0.78 -7.98
C THR A 58 -8.17 1.94 -7.72
N VAL A 59 -9.47 1.65 -7.64
CA VAL A 59 -10.49 2.58 -7.13
C VAL A 59 -11.20 1.90 -5.97
N ALA A 60 -11.10 2.50 -4.79
CA ALA A 60 -11.76 2.02 -3.58
C ALA A 60 -12.26 3.19 -2.75
N ASP A 61 -13.29 2.93 -1.94
CA ASP A 61 -13.87 3.89 -1.01
C ASP A 61 -14.09 3.25 0.37
N TYR A 62 -14.10 4.08 1.40
CA TYR A 62 -14.46 3.70 2.77
C TYR A 62 -15.77 4.36 3.16
N ALA A 63 -16.63 3.64 3.87
CA ALA A 63 -17.85 4.16 4.47
C ALA A 63 -17.55 4.77 5.85
N LEU A 64 -17.02 6.00 5.85
CA LEU A 64 -16.63 6.77 7.05
C LEU A 64 -17.83 7.24 7.89
#